data_AF-A0A1Y3AL26-F1
#
_entry.id   AF-A0A1Y3AL26-F1
#
_cell.length_a   1.000
_cell.length_b   1.000
_cell.length_c   1.000
_cell.angle_alpha   90.00
_cell.angle_beta   90.00
_cell.angle_gamma   90.00
#
_symmetry.space_group_name_H-M   'P 1'
#
loop_
_entity.id
_entity.type
_entity.pdbx_description
1 polymer ?
#
loop_
_entity_poly.entity_id
_entity_poly.type
_entity_poly.pdbx_seq_one_letter_code
_entity_poly.pdbx_strand_id
1 'polypeptide(L)'
;MLKQWDQYYPDSEKIKSRIYKGIPNALRGEVWGRLLNIQQLKQEQSGKYAEMLDCGFQYSKDIRQIDLDVNRTYRKHIMFHERYNTKQQMLFKVLVAYSVYNSVCV
;
A
#
# COMPACT_ATOMS: atom_id res chain seq x y z
N MET A 1 -16.20 -12.47 14.07
CA MET A 1 -14.92 -12.76 13.40
C MET A 1 -13.95 -11.60 13.51
N LEU A 2 -14.22 -10.41 12.95
CA LEU A 2 -13.27 -9.27 13.07
C LEU A 2 -13.00 -8.85 14.52
N LYS A 3 -14.01 -8.76 15.38
CA LYS A 3 -13.82 -8.42 16.80
C LYS A 3 -13.05 -9.48 17.62
N GLN A 4 -12.94 -10.70 17.09
CA GLN A 4 -12.28 -11.84 17.73
C GLN A 4 -11.24 -12.40 16.76
N TRP A 5 -10.48 -11.52 16.13
CA TRP A 5 -9.59 -11.90 15.03
C TRP A 5 -8.57 -12.97 15.45
N ASP A 6 -7.96 -12.77 16.62
CA ASP A 6 -6.93 -13.65 17.18
C ASP A 6 -7.47 -15.02 17.58
N GLN A 7 -8.80 -15.16 17.75
CA GLN A 7 -9.44 -16.46 17.99
C GLN A 7 -9.54 -17.30 16.71
N TYR A 8 -9.60 -16.67 15.53
CA TYR A 8 -9.86 -17.35 14.26
C TYR A 8 -8.64 -17.38 13.34
N TYR A 9 -7.74 -16.41 13.41
CA TYR A 9 -6.56 -16.34 12.56
C TYR A 9 -5.31 -16.74 13.37
N PRO A 10 -4.37 -17.53 12.82
CA PRO A 10 -4.26 -17.98 11.42
C PRO A 10 -4.91 -19.32 11.09
N ASP A 11 -5.26 -20.12 12.09
CA ASP A 11 -5.48 -21.57 11.88
C ASP A 11 -6.92 -21.96 11.52
N SER A 12 -7.91 -21.06 11.64
CA SER A 12 -9.29 -21.41 11.34
C SER A 12 -9.56 -21.52 9.84
N GLU A 13 -9.94 -22.71 9.37
CA GLU A 13 -10.41 -22.91 8.00
C GLU A 13 -11.62 -22.03 7.64
N LYS A 14 -12.42 -21.64 8.64
CA LYS A 14 -13.56 -20.73 8.45
C LYS A 14 -13.12 -19.34 7.97
N ILE A 15 -12.01 -18.80 8.49
CA ILE A 15 -11.55 -17.46 8.06
C ILE A 15 -10.91 -17.52 6.68
N LYS A 16 -10.12 -18.57 6.40
CA LYS A 16 -9.52 -18.81 5.08
C LYS A 16 -10.59 -18.94 4.00
N SER A 17 -11.63 -19.75 4.25
CA SER A 17 -12.77 -19.91 3.32
C SER A 17 -13.49 -18.59 3.02
N ARG A 18 -13.66 -17.70 4.02
CA ARG A 18 -14.29 -16.39 3.82
C ARG A 18 -13.42 -15.44 3.01
N ILE A 19 -12.10 -15.48 3.22
CA ILE A 19 -11.14 -14.69 2.43
C ILE A 19 -11.16 -15.13 0.97
N TYR A 20 -11.12 -16.44 0.71
CA TYR A 20 -11.16 -16.98 -0.67
C TYR A 20 -12.45 -16.69 -1.41
N LYS A 21 -13.59 -16.62 -0.72
CA LYS A 21 -14.86 -16.17 -1.32
C LYS A 21 -14.86 -14.69 -1.70
N GLY A 22 -13.92 -13.91 -1.17
CA GLY A 22 -13.79 -12.49 -1.40
C GLY A 22 -14.18 -11.68 -0.16
N ILE A 23 -13.29 -10.75 0.18
CA ILE A 23 -13.52 -9.80 1.27
C ILE A 23 -14.46 -8.69 0.77
N PRO A 24 -15.55 -8.37 1.48
CA PRO A 24 -16.43 -7.25 1.15
C PRO A 24 -15.65 -5.94 1.01
N ASN A 25 -16.00 -5.11 0.01
CA ASN A 25 -15.24 -3.88 -0.31
C ASN A 25 -14.97 -3.00 0.93
N ALA A 26 -15.99 -2.77 1.76
CA ALA A 26 -15.89 -1.94 2.96
C ALA A 26 -14.90 -2.47 4.02
N LEU A 27 -14.61 -3.77 4.02
CA LEU A 27 -13.76 -4.42 5.02
C LEU A 27 -12.33 -4.68 4.52
N ARG A 28 -12.04 -4.48 3.23
CA ARG A 28 -10.72 -4.80 2.65
C ARG A 28 -9.58 -4.06 3.34
N GLY A 29 -9.76 -2.78 3.63
CA GLY A 29 -8.73 -1.98 4.29
C GLY A 29 -8.32 -2.55 5.65
N GLU A 30 -9.29 -2.94 6.48
CA GLU A 30 -9.03 -3.53 7.80
C GLU A 30 -8.48 -4.95 7.68
N VAL A 31 -9.10 -5.80 6.85
CA VAL A 31 -8.73 -7.21 6.73
C VAL A 31 -7.34 -7.37 6.12
N TRP A 32 -7.03 -6.68 5.02
CA TRP A 32 -5.68 -6.70 4.44
C TRP A 32 -4.64 -6.15 5.39
N GLY A 33 -5.00 -5.09 6.15
CA GLY A 33 -4.13 -4.53 7.17
C GLY A 33 -3.73 -5.55 8.26
N ARG A 34 -4.66 -6.41 8.68
CA ARG A 34 -4.37 -7.47 9.66
C ARG A 34 -3.61 -8.65 9.04
N LEU A 35 -3.97 -9.06 7.83
CA LEU A 35 -3.28 -10.15 7.12
C LEU A 35 -1.80 -9.84 6.88
N LEU A 36 -1.49 -8.59 6.56
CA LEU A 36 -0.12 -8.11 6.33
C LEU A 36 0.56 -7.59 7.60
N ASN A 37 -0.10 -7.73 8.76
CA ASN A 37 0.39 -7.27 10.06
C ASN A 37 0.89 -5.80 10.07
N ILE A 38 0.16 -4.93 9.37
CA ILE A 38 0.59 -3.54 9.11
C ILE A 38 0.77 -2.74 10.40
N GLN A 39 -0.03 -3.01 11.44
CA GLN A 39 0.07 -2.27 12.70
C GLN A 39 1.41 -2.52 13.40
N GLN A 40 1.84 -3.79 13.49
CA GLN A 40 3.13 -4.14 14.05
C GLN A 40 4.27 -3.56 13.20
N LEU A 41 4.22 -3.74 11.88
CA LEU A 41 5.25 -3.24 10.97
C LEU A 41 5.41 -1.71 11.06
N LYS A 42 4.31 -0.97 11.21
CA LYS A 42 4.35 0.49 11.40
C LYS A 42 5.02 0.92 12.70
N GLN A 43 4.92 0.11 13.75
CA GLN A 43 5.60 0.37 15.02
C GLN A 43 7.10 0.06 14.90
N GLU A 44 7.43 -1.10 14.33
CA GLU A 44 8.81 -1.54 14.13
C GLU A 44 9.59 -0.64 13.16
N GLN A 45 8.94 -0.16 12.10
CA GLN A 45 9.53 0.70 11.06
C GLN A 45 8.97 2.12 11.11
N SER A 46 8.75 2.64 12.32
CA SER A 46 8.25 4.00 12.49
C SER A 46 9.14 5.02 11.78
N GLY A 47 8.54 5.94 11.01
CA GLY A 47 9.25 6.95 10.25
C GLY A 47 9.88 6.47 8.93
N LYS A 48 10.00 5.16 8.68
CA LYS A 48 10.69 4.62 7.49
C LYS A 48 10.09 5.14 6.18
N TYR A 49 8.76 5.25 6.10
CA TYR A 49 8.12 5.79 4.90
C TYR A 49 8.54 7.24 4.60
N ALA A 50 8.65 8.09 5.62
CA ALA A 50 9.07 9.48 5.43
C ALA A 50 10.53 9.55 4.97
N GLU A 51 11.42 8.79 5.61
CA GLU A 51 12.82 8.65 5.23
C GLU A 51 12.97 8.19 3.76
N MET A 52 12.24 7.15 3.36
CA MET A 52 12.28 6.64 1.98
C MET A 52 11.68 7.62 0.98
N LEU A 53 10.66 8.38 1.37
CA LEU A 53 10.07 9.39 0.50
C LEU A 53 11.07 10.53 0.24
N ASP A 54 11.74 11.03 1.28
CA ASP A 54 12.75 12.08 1.17
C ASP A 54 13.95 11.60 0.34
N CYS A 55 14.46 10.40 0.62
CA CYS A 55 15.52 9.76 -0.16
C CYS A 55 15.08 9.56 -1.63
N GLY A 56 13.84 9.13 -1.86
CA GLY A 56 13.28 8.93 -3.19
C GLY A 56 13.26 10.22 -4.00
N PHE A 57 12.87 11.35 -3.40
CA PHE A 57 12.90 12.64 -4.09
C PHE A 57 14.31 13.14 -4.41
N GLN A 58 15.29 12.82 -3.57
CA GLN A 58 16.68 13.26 -3.76
C GLN A 58 17.45 12.38 -4.75
N TYR A 59 17.25 11.07 -4.71
CA TYR A 59 18.16 10.10 -5.35
C TYR A 59 17.51 9.16 -6.35
N SER A 60 16.17 9.07 -6.42
CA SER A 60 15.53 8.15 -7.36
C SER A 60 15.76 8.58 -8.81
N LYS A 61 16.25 7.64 -9.63
CA LYS A 61 16.42 7.83 -11.07
C LYS A 61 15.11 7.64 -11.85
N ASP A 62 14.10 7.06 -11.20
CA ASP A 62 12.86 6.61 -11.84
C ASP A 62 11.72 7.62 -11.75
N ILE A 63 11.91 8.78 -11.09
CA ILE A 63 10.87 9.79 -10.85
C ILE A 63 10.08 10.14 -12.12
N ARG A 64 10.79 10.36 -13.23
CA ARG A 64 10.16 10.71 -14.51
C ARG A 64 9.32 9.55 -15.06
N GLN A 65 9.81 8.31 -14.94
CA GLN A 65 9.09 7.13 -15.39
C GLN A 65 7.84 6.89 -14.53
N ILE A 66 7.95 7.09 -13.22
CA ILE A 66 6.83 7.00 -12.27
C ILE A 66 5.73 8.00 -12.62
N ASP A 67 6.04 9.27 -12.93
CA ASP A 67 5.02 10.25 -13.34
C ASP A 67 4.26 9.82 -14.61
N LEU A 68 4.99 9.32 -15.61
CA LEU A 68 4.40 8.80 -16.85
C LEU A 68 3.49 7.59 -16.58
N ASP A 69 3.90 6.69 -15.68
CA ASP A 69 3.16 5.50 -15.31
C ASP A 69 1.90 5.80 -14.50
N VAL A 70 1.98 6.74 -13.57
CA VAL A 70 0.82 7.21 -12.80
C VAL A 70 -0.21 7.82 -13.73
N ASN A 71 0.21 8.62 -14.73
CA ASN A 71 -0.71 9.25 -15.68
C ASN A 71 -1.51 8.24 -16.52
N ARG A 72 -0.94 7.07 -16.81
CA ARG A 72 -1.60 6.03 -17.61
C ARG A 72 -2.36 4.99 -16.78
N THR A 73 -2.24 5.03 -15.46
CA THR A 73 -2.85 4.07 -14.52
C THR A 73 -4.28 4.45 -14.16
N TYR A 74 -5.22 3.51 -14.32
CA TYR A 74 -6.65 3.69 -13.97
C TYR A 74 -7.32 4.96 -14.55
N ARG A 75 -6.97 5.37 -15.78
CA ARG A 75 -7.47 6.61 -16.41
C ARG A 75 -9.00 6.77 -16.49
N LYS A 76 -9.75 5.67 -16.45
CA LYS A 76 -11.23 5.69 -16.46
C LYS A 76 -11.86 5.70 -15.07
N HIS A 77 -11.06 5.57 -14.01
CA HIS A 77 -11.55 5.46 -12.64
C HIS A 77 -11.74 6.84 -12.03
N ILE A 78 -12.87 7.07 -11.34
CA ILE A 78 -13.21 8.36 -10.74
C ILE A 78 -12.12 8.92 -9.80
N MET A 79 -11.36 8.04 -9.14
CA MET A 79 -10.26 8.47 -8.26
C MET A 79 -8.96 8.80 -9.00
N PHE A 80 -8.77 8.43 -10.26
CA PHE A 80 -7.48 8.53 -10.95
C PHE A 80 -7.55 9.16 -12.35
N HIS A 81 -8.73 9.59 -12.82
CA HIS A 81 -8.85 10.16 -14.17
C HIS A 81 -8.28 11.58 -14.31
N GLU A 82 -8.25 12.36 -13.23
CA GLU A 82 -7.75 13.74 -13.24
C GLU A 82 -6.25 13.79 -12.94
N ARG A 83 -5.48 14.42 -13.83
CA ARG A 83 -4.02 14.55 -13.70
C ARG A 83 -3.68 15.38 -12.46
N TYR A 84 -2.74 14.87 -11.67
CA TYR A 84 -2.28 15.49 -10.42
C TYR A 84 -3.34 15.62 -9.32
N ASN A 85 -4.44 14.85 -9.37
CA ASN A 85 -5.37 14.81 -8.26
C ASN A 85 -4.72 14.18 -7.01
N THR A 86 -5.39 14.31 -5.84
CA THR A 86 -4.85 13.82 -4.57
C THR A 86 -4.47 12.34 -4.60
N LYS A 87 -5.24 11.49 -5.26
CA LYS A 87 -4.99 10.04 -5.28
C LYS A 87 -3.83 9.66 -6.20
N GLN A 88 -3.68 10.33 -7.34
CA GLN A 88 -2.50 10.21 -8.19
C GLN A 88 -1.24 10.67 -7.44
N GLN A 89 -1.30 11.80 -6.73
CA GLN A 89 -0.18 12.28 -5.91
C GLN A 89 0.18 11.28 -4.80
N MET A 90 -0.81 10.67 -4.14
CA MET A 90 -0.57 9.63 -3.13
C MET A 90 0.09 8.39 -3.76
N LEU A 91 -0.39 7.91 -4.91
CA LEU A 91 0.19 6.78 -5.63
C LEU A 91 1.64 7.09 -6.05
N PHE A 92 1.88 8.28 -6.60
CA PHE A 92 3.19 8.76 -6.98
C PHE A 92 4.17 8.74 -5.80
N LYS A 93 3.78 9.30 -4.65
CA LYS A 93 4.63 9.30 -3.44
C LYS A 93 4.97 7.89 -2.94
N VAL A 94 4.01 6.97 -2.97
CA VAL A 94 4.27 5.56 -2.59
C VAL A 94 5.29 4.91 -3.53
N LEU A 95 5.17 5.12 -4.84
CA LEU A 95 6.09 4.56 -5.83
C LEU A 95 7.49 5.18 -5.73
N VAL A 96 7.58 6.50 -5.49
CA VAL A 96 8.87 7.19 -5.26
C VAL A 96 9.58 6.60 -4.05
N ALA A 97 8.89 6.49 -2.91
CA ALA A 97 9.46 5.89 -1.70
C ALA A 97 9.89 4.43 -1.95
N TYR A 98 9.09 3.65 -2.68
CA TYR A 98 9.39 2.25 -2.97
C TYR A 98 10.58 2.05 -3.92
N SER A 99 10.79 2.98 -4.86
CA SER A 99 11.91 2.90 -5.82
C SER A 99 13.27 2.85 -5.14
N VAL A 100 13.42 3.52 -3.99
CA VAL A 100 14.68 3.51 -3.22
C VAL A 100 14.68 2.48 -2.09
N TYR A 101 13.51 2.02 -1.63
CA TYR A 101 13.40 1.02 -0.57
C TYR A 101 14.00 -0.33 -0.96
N ASN A 102 13.82 -0.77 -2.21
CA ASN A 102 14.35 -2.04 -2.73
C ASN A 102 15.69 -1.92 -3.44
N SER A 103 16.13 -0.69 -3.71
CA SER A 103 17.48 -0.44 -4.21
C SER A 103 18.46 -0.69 -3.06
N VAL A 104 19.69 -1.14 -3.35
CA VAL A 104 20.75 -1.47 -2.36
C VAL A 104 21.30 -0.21 -1.66
N CYS A 105 20.42 0.62 -1.10
CA CYS A 105 20.72 1.74 -0.22
C CYS A 105 20.14 1.45 1.16
N VAL A 106 20.56 0.31 1.71
CA VAL A 106 20.69 0.04 3.14
C VAL A 106 22.06 -0.59 3.32
#